data_AF-A0A966CHJ9-F1
#
_entry.id   AF-A0A966CHJ9-F1
#
_cell.length_a   1.000
_cell.length_b   1.000
_cell.length_c   1.000
_cell.angle_alpha   90.00
_cell.angle_beta   90.00
_cell.angle_gamma   90.00
#
_symmetry.space_group_name_H-M   'P 1'
#
loop_
_entity.id
_entity.type
_entity.pdbx_description
1 polymer ?
#
loop_
_entity_poly.entity_id
_entity_poly.type
_entity_poly.pdbx_seq_one_letter_code
_entity_poly.pdbx_strand_id
1 'polypeptide(L)'
;MFDKEQQAIEAKIRAFCAANEIPLAGLKWVPIPISGEWGISTSFFQTAADEARAGKKVNVPQRAQEIAEQAKGPVSDVPGIRRVEAVKGYLNLYFSTSEYAQRVVDTVLEQKNCFGAGPRTGQRVMVEFSHPNTHKAFHVGHLRGTILG
;
A
#
# COMPACT_ATOMS: atom_id res chain seq x y z
N MET A 1 2.18 3.73 3.30
CA MET A 1 2.88 4.91 2.71
C MET A 1 1.96 5.68 1.76
N PHE A 2 1.24 4.99 0.86
CA PHE A 2 0.18 5.57 0.01
C PHE A 2 -1.21 5.10 0.45
N ASP A 3 -1.38 4.82 1.74
CA ASP A 3 -2.52 4.02 2.20
C ASP A 3 -3.83 4.82 2.08
N LYS A 4 -3.76 6.16 2.23
CA LYS A 4 -4.90 7.06 2.04
C LYS A 4 -5.32 7.11 0.57
N GLU A 5 -4.36 7.33 -0.33
CA GLU A 5 -4.60 7.35 -1.78
C GLU A 5 -5.12 5.98 -2.24
N GLN A 6 -4.49 4.89 -1.81
CA GLN A 6 -4.91 3.53 -2.12
C GLN A 6 -6.34 3.24 -1.64
N GLN A 7 -6.70 3.64 -0.42
CA GLN A 7 -8.07 3.50 0.09
C GLN A 7 -9.09 4.31 -0.72
N ALA A 8 -8.76 5.55 -1.10
CA ALA A 8 -9.61 6.38 -1.92
C ALA A 8 -9.82 5.78 -3.32
N ILE A 9 -8.74 5.28 -3.93
CA ILE A 9 -8.75 4.59 -5.21
C ILE A 9 -9.62 3.32 -5.12
N GLU A 10 -9.42 2.51 -4.08
CA GLU A 10 -10.20 1.29 -3.86
C GLU A 10 -11.69 1.58 -3.68
N ALA A 11 -12.05 2.63 -2.92
CA ALA A 11 -13.44 3.06 -2.77
C ALA A 11 -14.06 3.44 -4.12
N LYS A 12 -13.33 4.16 -4.97
CA LYS A 12 -13.80 4.53 -6.31
C LYS A 12 -13.94 3.32 -7.24
N ILE A 13 -13.01 2.37 -7.20
CA ILE A 13 -13.11 1.12 -7.97
C ILE A 13 -14.33 0.30 -7.52
N ARG A 14 -14.56 0.20 -6.21
CA ARG A 14 -15.74 -0.47 -5.64
C ARG A 14 -17.04 0.20 -6.09
N ALA A 15 -17.11 1.53 -6.04
CA ALA A 15 -18.28 2.28 -6.51
C ALA A 15 -18.52 2.08 -8.01
N PHE A 16 -17.46 2.11 -8.82
CA PHE A 16 -17.51 1.85 -10.25
C PHE A 16 -18.03 0.44 -10.55
N CYS A 17 -17.49 -0.60 -9.89
CA CYS A 17 -17.94 -1.97 -10.09
C CYS A 17 -19.40 -2.17 -9.67
N ALA A 18 -19.82 -1.55 -8.56
CA ALA A 18 -21.22 -1.59 -8.11
C ALA A 18 -22.18 -0.95 -9.12
N ALA A 19 -21.81 0.21 -9.69
CA ALA A 19 -22.63 0.90 -10.69
C ALA A 19 -22.77 0.12 -12.02
N ASN A 20 -21.83 -0.77 -12.32
CA ASN A 20 -21.81 -1.56 -13.55
C ASN A 20 -22.19 -3.04 -13.33
N GLU A 21 -22.70 -3.39 -12.13
CA GLU A 21 -23.08 -4.75 -11.75
C GLU A 21 -21.95 -5.78 -11.95
N ILE A 22 -20.71 -5.35 -11.71
CA ILE A 22 -19.50 -6.19 -11.84
C ILE A 22 -19.20 -6.81 -10.48
N PRO A 23 -19.15 -8.16 -10.36
CA PRO A 23 -18.82 -8.83 -9.10
C PRO A 23 -17.33 -8.68 -8.81
N LEU A 24 -16.97 -7.63 -8.06
CA LEU A 24 -15.57 -7.29 -7.78
C LEU A 24 -14.93 -8.32 -6.83
N ALA A 25 -13.90 -9.01 -7.32
CA ALA A 25 -13.02 -9.82 -6.48
C ALA A 25 -12.12 -8.93 -5.60
N GLY A 26 -11.59 -9.47 -4.50
CA GLY A 26 -10.68 -8.72 -3.63
C GLY A 26 -9.49 -8.14 -4.39
N LEU A 27 -9.32 -6.82 -4.35
CA LEU A 27 -8.20 -6.14 -5.01
C LEU A 27 -6.90 -6.46 -4.29
N LYS A 28 -5.93 -7.00 -5.03
CA LYS A 28 -4.56 -7.18 -4.56
C LYS A 28 -3.69 -6.07 -5.12
N TRP A 29 -3.04 -5.34 -4.24
CA TRP A 29 -2.13 -4.24 -4.59
C TRP A 29 -0.68 -4.71 -4.54
N VAL A 30 0.09 -4.37 -5.57
CA VAL A 30 1.53 -4.70 -5.66
C VAL A 30 2.29 -3.42 -6.06
N PRO A 31 3.44 -3.11 -5.45
CA PRO A 31 4.26 -2.00 -5.90
C PRO A 31 4.75 -2.23 -7.33
N ILE A 32 4.78 -1.16 -8.13
CA ILE A 32 5.31 -1.23 -9.50
C ILE A 32 6.83 -1.42 -9.43
N PRO A 33 7.40 -2.43 -10.11
CA PRO A 33 8.83 -2.74 -10.04
C PRO A 33 9.69 -1.86 -10.96
N ILE A 34 9.30 -0.61 -11.20
CA ILE A 34 10.00 0.31 -12.10
C ILE A 34 10.88 1.25 -11.27
N SER A 35 12.19 1.23 -11.53
CA SER A 35 13.13 2.12 -10.86
C SER A 35 12.82 3.58 -11.18
N GLY A 36 12.74 4.42 -10.15
CA GLY A 36 12.50 5.87 -10.28
C GLY A 36 11.04 6.31 -10.32
N GLU A 37 10.09 5.37 -10.41
CA GLU A 37 8.66 5.67 -10.41
C GLU A 37 8.00 5.06 -9.18
N TRP A 38 7.23 5.85 -8.46
CA TRP A 38 6.51 5.38 -7.27
C TRP A 38 5.09 5.06 -7.68
N GLY A 39 4.68 3.81 -7.52
CA GLY A 39 3.36 3.40 -7.98
C GLY A 39 2.91 2.06 -7.45
N ILE A 40 1.62 1.82 -7.62
CA ILE A 40 0.95 0.57 -7.27
C ILE A 40 0.17 0.05 -8.47
N SER A 41 0.03 -1.27 -8.55
CA SER A 41 -0.73 -1.95 -9.57
C SER A 41 -1.75 -2.88 -8.93
N THR A 42 -2.91 -2.98 -9.58
CA THR A 42 -3.91 -4.01 -9.27
C THR A 42 -4.41 -4.70 -10.53
N SER A 43 -5.05 -5.85 -10.35
CA SER A 43 -5.42 -6.77 -11.42
C SER A 43 -6.92 -7.03 -11.44
N PHE A 44 -7.51 -7.06 -12.63
CA PHE A 44 -8.93 -7.36 -12.82
C PHE A 44 -9.21 -8.76 -13.40
N PHE A 45 -8.19 -9.62 -13.52
CA PHE A 45 -8.36 -10.97 -14.07
C PHE A 45 -9.29 -11.85 -13.22
N GLN A 46 -9.20 -11.75 -11.89
CA GLN A 46 -10.05 -12.54 -10.99
C GLN A 46 -11.51 -12.12 -11.12
N THR A 47 -11.78 -10.81 -11.11
CA THR A 47 -13.10 -10.22 -11.36
C THR A 47 -13.68 -10.67 -12.71
N ALA A 48 -12.88 -10.63 -13.78
CA ALA A 48 -13.31 -11.08 -15.11
C ALA A 48 -13.58 -12.59 -15.17
N ALA A 49 -12.79 -13.40 -14.46
CA ALA A 49 -12.99 -14.84 -14.37
C ALA A 49 -14.26 -15.20 -13.58
N ASP A 50 -14.56 -14.47 -12.51
CA ASP A 50 -15.77 -14.68 -11.72
C ASP A 50 -17.03 -14.24 -12.50
N GLU A 51 -16.94 -13.19 -13.32
CA GLU A 51 -17.99 -12.80 -14.26
C GLU A 51 -18.23 -13.89 -15.34
N ALA A 52 -17.17 -14.54 -15.84
CA ALA A 52 -17.29 -15.66 -16.77
C ALA A 52 -17.96 -16.89 -16.12
N ARG A 53 -17.61 -17.20 -14.87
CA ARG A 53 -18.20 -18.30 -14.09
C ARG A 53 -19.67 -18.06 -13.75
N ALA A 54 -20.08 -16.80 -13.59
CA ALA A 54 -21.47 -16.40 -13.37
C ALA A 54 -22.38 -16.58 -14.60
N GLY A 55 -21.86 -17.11 -15.72
CA GLY A 55 -22.64 -17.51 -16.89
C GLY A 55 -22.60 -16.54 -18.07
N LYS A 56 -21.87 -15.42 -17.96
CA LYS A 56 -21.63 -14.54 -19.12
C LYS A 56 -20.52 -15.13 -19.99
N LYS A 57 -20.76 -15.31 -21.30
CA LYS A 57 -19.71 -15.68 -22.27
C LYS A 57 -18.77 -14.48 -22.50
N VAL A 58 -17.76 -14.34 -21.66
CA VAL A 58 -16.73 -13.30 -21.77
C VAL A 58 -15.35 -13.88 -21.99
N ASN A 59 -14.56 -13.22 -22.83
CA ASN A 59 -13.13 -13.52 -22.98
C ASN A 59 -12.37 -12.85 -21.83
N VAL A 60 -11.90 -13.64 -20.85
CA VAL A 60 -11.34 -13.14 -19.58
C VAL A 60 -10.24 -12.09 -19.76
N PRO A 61 -9.18 -12.31 -20.58
CA PRO A 61 -8.18 -11.28 -20.87
C PRO A 61 -8.74 -9.98 -21.43
N GLN A 62 -9.66 -10.06 -22.38
CA GLN A 62 -10.26 -8.88 -23.01
C GLN A 62 -11.13 -8.12 -22.00
N ARG A 63 -11.94 -8.85 -21.23
CA ARG A 63 -12.81 -8.28 -20.21
C ARG A 63 -12.02 -7.62 -19.09
N ALA A 64 -10.92 -8.23 -18.65
CA ALA A 64 -10.04 -7.63 -17.66
C ALA A 64 -9.44 -6.30 -18.17
N GLN A 65 -9.05 -6.22 -19.44
CA GLN A 65 -8.58 -4.99 -20.06
C GLN A 65 -9.69 -3.92 -20.14
N GLU A 66 -10.90 -4.29 -20.51
CA GLU A 66 -12.05 -3.38 -20.56
C GLU A 66 -12.34 -2.77 -19.18
N ILE A 67 -12.39 -3.61 -18.13
CA ILE A 67 -12.61 -3.16 -16.75
C ILE A 67 -11.49 -2.21 -16.33
N ALA A 68 -10.24 -2.56 -16.62
CA ALA A 68 -9.09 -1.71 -16.30
C ALA A 68 -9.19 -0.34 -17.00
N GLU A 69 -9.55 -0.29 -18.28
CA GLU A 69 -9.68 0.95 -19.05
C GLU A 69 -10.82 1.83 -18.52
N GLN A 70 -11.97 1.23 -18.22
CA GLN A 70 -13.12 1.95 -17.67
C GLN A 70 -12.86 2.47 -16.25
N ALA A 71 -12.09 1.73 -15.45
CA ALA A 71 -11.70 2.13 -14.10
C ALA A 71 -10.71 3.33 -14.09
N LYS A 72 -10.04 3.65 -15.21
CA LYS A 72 -9.10 4.78 -15.27
C LYS A 72 -9.77 6.11 -14.97
N GLY A 73 -10.94 6.35 -15.57
CA GLY A 73 -11.67 7.61 -15.44
C GLY A 73 -11.93 8.00 -13.98
N PRO A 74 -12.69 7.18 -13.21
CA PRO A 74 -12.99 7.45 -11.81
C PRO A 74 -11.74 7.68 -10.96
N VAL A 75 -10.69 6.89 -11.19
CA VAL A 75 -9.48 6.88 -10.37
C VAL A 75 -8.56 8.07 -10.66
N SER A 76 -8.60 8.65 -11.86
CA SER A 76 -7.67 9.70 -12.28
C SER A 76 -7.81 11.01 -11.50
N ASP A 77 -9.00 11.27 -10.93
CA ASP A 77 -9.26 12.49 -10.14
C ASP A 77 -8.76 12.42 -8.69
N VAL A 78 -8.09 11.33 -8.27
CA VAL A 78 -7.54 11.24 -6.91
C VAL A 78 -6.29 12.12 -6.80
N PRO A 79 -6.23 13.06 -5.83
CA PRO A 79 -5.05 13.91 -5.63
C PRO A 79 -3.77 13.08 -5.40
N GLY A 80 -2.65 13.57 -5.94
CA GLY A 80 -1.34 12.90 -5.80
C GLY A 80 -1.09 11.79 -6.81
N ILE A 81 -2.03 11.48 -7.71
CA ILE A 81 -1.80 10.60 -8.86
C ILE A 81 -1.29 11.44 -10.03
N ARG A 82 -0.12 11.07 -10.57
CA ARG A 82 0.48 11.67 -11.76
C ARG A 82 -0.01 11.01 -13.04
N ARG A 83 -0.19 9.69 -13.02
CA ARG A 83 -0.51 8.90 -14.21
C ARG A 83 -1.26 7.62 -13.86
N VAL A 84 -2.20 7.25 -14.72
CA VAL A 84 -2.98 6.02 -14.64
C VAL A 84 -2.89 5.30 -15.99
N GLU A 85 -2.48 4.04 -15.99
CA GLU A 85 -2.35 3.22 -17.19
C GLU A 85 -3.10 1.89 -17.01
N ALA A 86 -3.90 1.50 -18.01
CA ALA A 86 -4.50 0.17 -18.07
C ALA A 86 -3.77 -0.67 -19.11
N VAL A 87 -3.03 -1.68 -18.67
CA VAL A 87 -2.18 -2.50 -19.54
C VAL A 87 -2.40 -3.97 -19.25
N LYS A 88 -2.85 -4.72 -20.25
CA LYS A 88 -3.07 -6.17 -20.19
C LYS A 88 -3.91 -6.61 -18.98
N GLY A 89 -4.99 -5.90 -18.68
CA GLY A 89 -5.90 -6.21 -17.56
C GLY A 89 -5.40 -5.79 -16.17
N TYR A 90 -4.28 -5.06 -16.11
CA TYR A 90 -3.79 -4.40 -14.91
C TYR A 90 -4.09 -2.91 -14.96
N LEU A 91 -4.33 -2.31 -13.80
CA LEU A 91 -4.42 -0.88 -13.60
C LEU A 91 -3.21 -0.42 -12.80
N ASN A 92 -2.33 0.31 -13.45
CA ASN A 92 -1.10 0.86 -12.91
C ASN A 92 -1.31 2.33 -12.55
N LEU A 93 -0.93 2.69 -11.33
CA LEU A 93 -1.10 4.02 -10.76
C LEU A 93 0.28 4.54 -10.36
N TYR A 94 0.64 5.70 -10.88
CA TYR A 94 1.90 6.36 -10.59
C TYR A 94 1.62 7.63 -9.79
N PHE A 95 2.30 7.77 -8.67
CA PHE A 95 2.15 8.90 -7.77
C PHE A 95 3.07 10.06 -8.17
N SER A 96 2.70 11.27 -7.75
CA SER A 96 3.54 12.46 -7.88
C SER A 96 4.71 12.39 -6.89
N THR A 97 5.88 11.99 -7.38
CA THR A 97 7.09 11.83 -6.54
C THR A 97 7.47 13.12 -5.83
N SER A 98 7.32 14.28 -6.48
CA SER A 98 7.66 15.59 -5.90
C SER A 98 6.71 15.97 -4.77
N GLU A 99 5.39 15.87 -4.98
CA GLU A 99 4.40 16.15 -3.93
C GLU A 99 4.58 15.22 -2.74
N TYR A 100 4.85 13.95 -3.00
CA TYR A 100 5.07 12.99 -1.93
C TYR A 100 6.36 13.29 -1.16
N ALA A 101 7.47 13.54 -1.86
CA ALA A 101 8.75 13.86 -1.22
C ALA A 101 8.60 15.10 -0.33
N GLN A 102 7.93 16.13 -0.83
CA GLN A 102 7.61 17.33 -0.06
C GLN A 102 6.82 16.99 1.20
N ARG A 103 5.74 16.19 1.08
CA ARG A 103 4.93 15.76 2.23
C ARG A 103 5.76 15.05 3.31
N VAL A 104 6.69 14.18 2.93
CA VAL A 104 7.56 13.51 3.90
C VAL A 104 8.48 14.51 4.59
N VAL A 105 9.13 15.38 3.81
CA VAL A 105 10.03 16.42 4.36
C VAL A 105 9.26 17.31 5.33
N ASP A 106 8.08 17.79 4.95
CA ASP A 106 7.22 18.61 5.80
C ASP A 106 6.85 17.85 7.08
N THR A 107 6.46 16.58 6.98
CA THR A 107 6.11 15.74 8.14
C THR A 107 7.30 15.57 9.09
N VAL A 108 8.51 15.36 8.56
CA VAL A 108 9.74 15.23 9.36
C VAL A 108 10.06 16.56 10.06
N LEU A 109 9.94 17.68 9.35
CA LEU A 109 10.21 19.02 9.89
C LEU A 109 9.17 19.44 10.95
N GLU A 110 7.91 19.04 10.78
CA GLU A 110 6.83 19.29 11.72
C GLU A 110 6.98 18.43 12.98
N GLN A 111 7.19 17.12 12.83
CA GLN A 111 7.26 16.18 13.95
C GLN A 111 8.59 16.22 14.70
N LYS A 112 9.68 16.66 14.06
CA LYS A 112 11.02 16.80 14.65
C LYS A 112 11.45 15.53 15.39
N ASN A 113 11.77 15.65 16.67
CA ASN A 113 12.19 14.54 17.54
C ASN A 113 11.12 13.47 17.75
N CYS A 114 9.86 13.74 17.38
CA CYS A 114 8.76 12.79 17.45
C CYS A 114 8.50 12.07 16.13
N PHE A 115 9.24 12.37 15.04
CA PHE A 115 9.07 11.68 13.78
C PHE A 115 9.34 10.17 13.94
N GLY A 116 8.42 9.34 13.47
CA GLY A 116 8.49 7.88 13.64
C GLY A 116 7.99 7.36 14.99
N ALA A 117 7.58 8.24 15.93
CA ALA A 117 6.95 7.82 17.16
C ALA A 117 5.53 7.28 16.90
N GLY A 118 5.23 6.09 17.40
CA GLY A 118 3.87 5.52 17.36
C GLY A 118 2.94 6.18 18.40
N PRO A 119 1.62 5.96 18.27
CA PRO A 119 0.67 6.42 19.28
C PRO A 119 0.93 5.75 20.64
N ARG A 120 0.66 6.46 21.74
CA ARG A 120 0.78 5.89 23.09
C ARG A 120 -0.26 4.79 23.25
N THR A 121 0.17 3.59 23.60
CA THR A 121 -0.71 2.42 23.75
C THR A 121 -1.35 2.34 25.14
N GLY A 122 -0.85 3.11 26.13
CA GLY A 122 -1.27 3.01 27.53
C GLY A 122 -0.86 1.71 28.23
N GLN A 123 -0.13 0.83 27.54
CA GLN A 123 0.29 -0.46 28.07
C GLN A 123 1.57 -0.31 28.90
N ARG A 124 1.62 -1.02 30.04
CA ARG A 124 2.84 -1.15 30.84
C ARG A 124 3.62 -2.35 30.33
N VAL A 125 4.88 -2.12 29.95
CA VAL A 125 5.79 -3.17 29.46
C VAL A 125 6.98 -3.26 30.41
N MET A 126 7.30 -4.47 30.87
CA MET A 126 8.52 -4.75 31.62
C MET A 126 9.59 -5.20 30.63
N VAL A 127 10.71 -4.48 30.59
CA VAL A 127 11.88 -4.86 29.79
C VAL A 127 12.97 -5.32 30.77
N GLU A 128 13.27 -6.61 30.72
CA GLU A 128 14.30 -7.24 31.55
C GLU A 128 15.52 -7.56 30.68
N PHE A 129 16.70 -7.04 31.02
CA PHE A 129 17.87 -7.17 30.15
C PHE A 129 19.21 -7.20 30.90
N SER A 130 20.25 -7.67 30.20
CA SER A 130 21.64 -7.84 30.64
C SER A 130 21.92 -8.79 31.82
N HIS A 131 21.27 -8.63 32.97
CA HIS A 131 21.42 -9.44 34.20
C HIS A 131 22.85 -9.97 34.44
N PRO A 132 23.88 -9.09 34.49
CA PRO A 132 25.24 -9.54 34.67
C PRO A 132 25.44 -10.14 36.07
N ASN A 133 26.32 -11.14 36.16
CA ASN A 133 26.63 -11.80 37.42
C ASN A 133 27.43 -10.86 38.34
N THR A 134 26.99 -10.70 39.60
CA THR A 134 27.61 -9.82 40.61
C THR A 134 29.04 -10.20 40.99
N HIS A 135 29.45 -11.44 40.74
CA HIS A 135 30.78 -11.96 41.05
C HIS A 135 31.70 -12.07 39.82
N LYS A 136 31.28 -11.56 38.65
CA LYS A 136 32.08 -11.57 37.42
C LYS A 136 32.13 -10.18 36.79
N ALA A 137 33.28 -9.86 36.19
CA ALA A 137 33.43 -8.59 35.47
C ALA A 137 32.52 -8.54 34.24
N PHE A 138 32.05 -7.34 33.93
CA PHE A 138 31.29 -7.09 32.72
C PHE A 138 32.22 -7.20 31.49
N HIS A 139 31.89 -8.09 30.55
CA HIS A 139 32.65 -8.26 29.30
C HIS A 139 31.76 -8.05 28.07
N VAL A 140 32.38 -8.01 26.89
CA VAL A 140 31.72 -7.73 25.59
C VAL A 140 30.54 -8.64 25.26
N GLY A 141 30.48 -9.83 25.88
CA GLY A 141 29.35 -10.76 25.73
C GLY A 141 28.04 -10.21 26.31
N HIS A 142 28.11 -9.37 27.34
CA HIS A 142 26.93 -8.72 27.91
C HIS A 142 26.47 -7.50 27.10
N LEU A 143 27.35 -6.93 26.26
CA LEU A 143 27.08 -5.71 25.48
C LEU A 143 25.85 -5.87 24.58
N ARG A 144 25.68 -7.04 23.96
CA ARG A 144 24.49 -7.34 23.14
C ARG A 144 23.20 -7.27 23.96
N GLY A 145 23.18 -7.88 25.14
CA GLY A 145 22.02 -7.87 26.02
C GLY A 145 21.71 -6.49 26.57
N THR A 146 22.74 -5.68 26.82
CA THR A 146 22.61 -4.29 27.30
C THR A 146 22.15 -3.31 26.24
N ILE A 147 22.49 -3.50 24.96
CA ILE A 147 22.10 -2.58 23.89
C ILE A 147 20.71 -2.91 23.33
N LEU A 148 20.33 -4.20 23.31
CA LEU A 148 19.04 -4.63 22.76
C LEU A 148 17.88 -4.43 23.74
N GLY A 149 18.15 -4.48 25.04
CA GLY A 149 17.17 -4.19 26.09
C GLY A 149 17.14 -2.70 26.41
#